data_AF-A0A6V7WX94-F1
#
_entry.id   AF-A0A6V7WX94-F1
#
_cell.length_a   1.000
_cell.length_b   1.000
_cell.length_c   1.000
_cell.angle_alpha   90.00
_cell.angle_beta   90.00
_cell.angle_gamma   90.00
#
_symmetry.space_group_name_H-M   'P 1'
#
loop_
_entity.id
_entity.type
_entity.pdbx_description
1 polymer ?
#
loop_
_entity_poly.entity_id
_entity_poly.type
_entity_poly.pdbx_seq_one_letter_code
_entity_poly.pdbx_strand_id
1 'polypeptide(L)'
;MVYSPKILVFLTSIAMFFRNFICNALIMERLLATIWVTNYENNRSCWFTFTWVTIDIIVTVINAYFFTNSSSSNNLLVTVIWQFILSTIGIIEIYIFFKLLKYNNKVYFERKSSALDEQKLTGRYQLSENIRTTKQLIPTLCLHVCVNIIGGISVVLPYFNLVTSPFGILFCVNFLSFVPITYLTFLIELSMILYHPFLKRDFKKFIKNILICKNSKIIKLHRKSKNLKTKTD
;
A
#
# COMPACT_ATOMS: atom_id res chain seq x y z
N MET A 1 12.46 -26.79 -16.83
CA MET A 1 12.00 -27.19 -15.48
C MET A 1 10.56 -26.76 -15.33
N VAL A 2 9.62 -27.71 -15.24
CA VAL A 2 8.22 -27.39 -14.95
C VAL A 2 8.10 -27.30 -13.42
N TYR A 3 7.94 -26.09 -12.89
CA TYR A 3 7.71 -25.92 -11.45
C TYR A 3 6.38 -26.57 -11.06
N SER A 4 6.35 -27.23 -9.90
CA SER A 4 5.09 -27.74 -9.34
C SER A 4 4.13 -26.56 -9.13
N PRO A 5 2.84 -26.66 -9.55
CA PRO A 5 1.83 -25.63 -9.33
C PRO A 5 1.75 -25.17 -7.85
N LYS A 6 2.06 -26.07 -6.91
CA LYS A 6 2.11 -25.77 -5.48
C LYS A 6 3.19 -24.74 -5.11
N ILE A 7 4.37 -24.80 -5.74
CA ILE A 7 5.46 -23.84 -5.45
C ILE A 7 5.05 -22.45 -5.92
N LEU A 8 4.42 -22.36 -7.10
CA LEU A 8 3.93 -21.08 -7.61
C LEU A 8 2.86 -20.48 -6.69
N VAL A 9 1.88 -21.29 -6.25
CA VAL A 9 0.85 -20.86 -5.28
C VAL A 9 1.48 -20.42 -3.95
N PHE A 10 2.44 -21.19 -3.43
CA PHE A 10 3.13 -20.83 -2.20
C PHE A 10 3.84 -19.47 -2.29
N LEU A 11 4.62 -19.24 -3.37
CA LEU A 11 5.34 -17.99 -3.58
C LEU A 11 4.40 -16.79 -3.78
N THR A 12 3.29 -16.97 -4.51
CA THR A 12 2.31 -15.89 -4.69
C THR A 12 1.56 -15.60 -3.39
N SER A 13 1.24 -16.62 -2.58
CA SER A 13 0.66 -16.46 -1.25
C SER A 13 1.57 -15.68 -0.31
N ILE A 14 2.89 -15.91 -0.35
CA ILE A 14 3.84 -15.11 0.44
C ILE A 14 3.71 -13.62 0.09
N ALA A 15 3.76 -13.27 -1.19
CA ALA A 15 3.67 -11.88 -1.61
C ALA A 15 2.32 -11.24 -1.20
N MET A 16 1.21 -11.98 -1.31
CA MET A 16 -0.11 -11.51 -0.93
C MET A 16 -0.23 -11.25 0.58
N PHE A 17 0.21 -12.19 1.42
CA PHE A 17 0.13 -12.02 2.87
C PHE A 17 1.11 -10.97 3.38
N PHE A 18 2.34 -10.91 2.86
CA PHE A 18 3.32 -9.89 3.24
C PHE A 18 2.76 -8.48 3.01
N ARG A 19 2.11 -8.25 1.86
CA ARG A 19 1.47 -6.98 1.53
C ARG A 19 0.37 -6.60 2.52
N ASN A 20 -0.33 -7.56 3.11
CA ASN A 20 -1.39 -7.27 4.08
C ASN A 20 -0.81 -6.91 5.45
N PHE A 21 0.26 -7.58 5.89
CA PHE A 21 0.85 -7.31 7.20
C PHE A 21 1.69 -6.02 7.26
N ILE A 22 2.25 -5.56 6.15
CA ILE A 22 3.06 -4.33 6.13
C ILE A 22 2.26 -3.10 6.58
N CYS A 23 0.95 -3.06 6.30
CA CYS A 23 0.07 -1.99 6.76
C CYS A 23 0.00 -1.94 8.29
N ASN A 24 -0.06 -3.10 8.95
CA ASN A 24 -0.09 -3.24 10.40
C ASN A 24 1.19 -2.66 11.00
N ALA A 25 2.36 -2.99 10.44
CA ALA A 25 3.65 -2.46 10.89
C ALA A 25 3.71 -0.92 10.81
N LEU A 26 3.19 -0.33 9.72
CA LEU A 26 3.11 1.13 9.55
C LEU A 26 2.19 1.77 10.59
N ILE A 27 1.04 1.16 10.87
CA ILE A 27 0.08 1.67 11.86
C ILE A 27 0.66 1.59 13.27
N MET A 28 1.32 0.48 13.60
CA MET A 28 2.01 0.31 14.88
C MET A 28 3.12 1.35 15.05
N GLU A 29 3.92 1.63 14.00
CA GLU A 29 4.92 2.70 14.05
C GLU A 29 4.27 4.05 14.36
N ARG A 30 3.16 4.40 13.69
CA ARG A 30 2.45 5.68 13.91
C ARG A 30 1.79 5.77 15.29
N LEU A 31 1.28 4.65 15.81
CA LEU A 31 0.76 4.54 17.17
C LEU A 31 1.85 4.85 18.20
N LEU A 32 3.00 4.20 18.07
CA LEU A 32 4.13 4.42 18.98
C LEU A 32 4.68 5.84 18.88
N ALA A 33 4.78 6.39 17.67
CA ALA A 33 5.17 7.79 17.46
C ALA A 33 4.19 8.79 18.11
N THR A 34 2.92 8.41 18.24
CA THR A 34 1.89 9.22 18.91
C THR A 34 1.95 9.07 20.43
N ILE A 35 2.17 7.86 20.95
CA ILE A 35 2.24 7.59 22.40
C ILE A 35 3.54 8.13 23.00
N TRP A 36 4.67 7.94 22.31
CA TRP A 36 5.99 8.30 22.79
C TRP A 36 6.57 9.57 22.16
N VAL A 37 5.73 10.56 21.83
CA VAL A 37 6.17 11.81 21.15
C VAL A 37 7.52 12.31 21.64
N THR A 38 7.73 12.48 22.95
CA THR A 38 8.96 13.07 23.50
C THR A 38 10.22 12.22 23.34
N ASN A 39 10.09 10.88 23.43
CA ASN A 39 11.23 9.97 23.44
C ASN A 39 11.37 9.19 22.13
N TYR A 40 10.41 9.33 21.21
CA TYR A 40 10.33 8.52 20.02
C TYR A 40 11.57 8.67 19.15
N GLU A 41 12.03 9.89 18.87
CA GLU A 41 13.22 10.10 18.03
C GLU A 41 14.50 9.55 18.66
N ASN A 42 14.67 9.73 19.97
CA ASN A 42 15.85 9.23 20.68
C ASN A 42 15.87 7.70 20.77
N ASN A 43 14.69 7.09 20.86
CA ASN A 43 14.53 5.64 20.94
C ASN A 43 14.15 5.00 19.59
N ARG A 44 14.14 5.78 18.49
CA ARG A 44 13.78 5.26 17.17
C ARG A 44 14.92 4.40 16.66
N SER A 45 14.88 3.14 17.03
CA SER A 45 15.88 2.18 16.61
C SER A 45 15.46 1.49 15.30
N CYS A 46 16.42 1.27 14.41
CA CYS A 46 16.28 0.36 13.27
C CYS A 46 15.81 -1.05 13.71
N TRP A 47 16.05 -1.42 14.98
CA TRP A 47 15.56 -2.67 15.57
C TRP A 47 14.04 -2.80 15.52
N PHE A 48 13.28 -1.71 15.60
CA PHE A 48 11.82 -1.77 15.49
C PHE A 48 11.41 -2.29 14.12
N THR A 49 11.89 -1.67 13.04
CA THR A 49 11.58 -2.08 11.67
C THR A 49 12.08 -3.49 11.39
N PHE A 50 13.30 -3.81 11.80
CA PHE A 50 13.86 -5.15 11.62
C PHE A 50 13.03 -6.23 12.30
N THR A 51 12.61 -5.99 13.56
CA THR A 51 11.81 -6.94 14.33
C THR A 51 10.43 -7.14 13.69
N TRP A 52 9.74 -6.06 13.31
CA TRP A 52 8.42 -6.16 12.68
C TRP A 52 8.47 -6.83 11.31
N VAL A 53 9.42 -6.48 10.45
CA VAL A 53 9.58 -7.14 9.14
C VAL A 53 9.87 -8.64 9.32
N THR A 54 10.66 -9.00 10.33
CA THR A 54 10.94 -10.42 10.64
C THR A 54 9.67 -11.15 11.09
N ILE A 55 8.87 -10.55 11.97
CA ILE A 55 7.57 -11.09 12.40
C ILE A 55 6.65 -11.25 11.18
N ASP A 56 6.55 -10.24 10.32
CA ASP A 56 5.69 -10.27 9.13
C ASP A 56 6.09 -11.37 8.17
N ILE A 57 7.40 -11.58 7.95
CA ILE A 57 7.92 -12.67 7.11
C ILE A 57 7.55 -14.03 7.71
N ILE A 58 7.77 -14.23 9.01
CA ILE A 58 7.45 -15.49 9.69
C ILE A 58 5.96 -15.80 9.59
N VAL A 59 5.11 -14.84 9.94
CA VAL A 59 3.65 -14.98 9.89
C VAL A 59 3.19 -15.25 8.45
N THR A 60 3.77 -14.56 7.48
CA THR A 60 3.47 -14.74 6.06
C THR A 60 3.83 -16.14 5.56
N VAL A 61 5.02 -16.65 5.89
CA VAL A 61 5.48 -17.97 5.47
C VAL A 61 4.60 -19.06 6.10
N ILE A 62 4.26 -18.93 7.39
CA ILE A 62 3.37 -19.86 8.08
C ILE A 62 1.99 -19.88 7.40
N ASN A 63 1.41 -18.71 7.12
CA ASN A 63 0.11 -18.63 6.44
C ASN A 63 0.16 -19.21 5.02
N ALA A 64 1.22 -18.94 4.25
CA ALA A 64 1.40 -19.49 2.91
C ALA A 64 1.54 -21.02 2.93
N TYR A 65 2.22 -21.57 3.94
CA TYR A 65 2.37 -23.01 4.13
C TYR A 65 1.01 -23.66 4.41
N PHE A 66 0.23 -23.13 5.36
CA PHE A 66 -1.11 -23.65 5.67
C PHE A 66 -2.06 -23.54 4.48
N PHE A 67 -2.02 -22.42 3.75
CA PHE A 67 -2.83 -22.20 2.56
C PHE A 67 -2.52 -23.20 1.44
N THR A 68 -1.24 -23.51 1.22
CA THR A 68 -0.82 -24.41 0.13
C THR A 68 -1.10 -25.88 0.43
N ASN A 69 -1.05 -26.28 1.71
CA ASN A 69 -1.16 -27.69 2.12
C ASN A 69 -2.55 -28.15 2.54
N SER A 70 -3.49 -27.23 2.72
CA SER A 70 -4.85 -27.60 3.09
C SER A 70 -5.57 -28.29 1.90
N SER A 71 -6.50 -29.21 2.16
CA SER A 71 -7.24 -30.00 1.15
C SER A 71 -8.33 -29.20 0.42
N SER A 72 -8.52 -29.43 -0.88
CA SER A 72 -9.25 -28.54 -1.81
C SER A 72 -10.65 -28.06 -1.40
N SER A 73 -11.46 -28.87 -0.71
CA SER A 73 -12.80 -28.48 -0.25
C SER A 73 -12.78 -27.64 1.02
N ASN A 74 -11.96 -28.00 2.01
CA ASN A 74 -11.79 -27.22 3.24
C ASN A 74 -11.07 -25.89 2.98
N ASN A 75 -10.28 -25.80 1.92
CA ASN A 75 -9.55 -24.58 1.54
C ASN A 75 -10.47 -23.42 1.27
N LEU A 76 -11.62 -23.65 0.62
CA LEU A 76 -12.46 -22.54 0.18
C LEU A 76 -13.13 -21.86 1.38
N LEU A 77 -13.68 -22.63 2.32
CA LEU A 77 -14.22 -22.11 3.57
C LEU A 77 -13.15 -21.38 4.40
N VAL A 78 -11.96 -21.99 4.56
CA VAL A 78 -10.85 -21.37 5.30
C VAL A 78 -10.42 -20.06 4.64
N THR A 79 -10.36 -20.02 3.30
CA THR A 79 -10.01 -18.80 2.54
C THR A 79 -11.06 -17.72 2.73
N VAL A 80 -12.35 -18.07 2.70
CA VAL A 80 -13.45 -17.14 2.96
C VAL A 80 -13.34 -16.56 4.37
N ILE A 81 -13.20 -17.41 5.40
CA ILE A 81 -13.04 -16.99 6.79
C ILE A 81 -11.84 -16.05 6.93
N TRP A 82 -10.69 -16.45 6.38
CA TRP A 82 -9.46 -15.67 6.44
C TRP A 82 -9.63 -14.30 5.78
N GLN A 83 -10.32 -14.24 4.63
CA GLN A 83 -10.54 -12.99 3.92
C GLN A 83 -11.50 -12.05 4.67
N PHE A 84 -12.48 -12.58 5.40
CA PHE A 84 -13.31 -11.79 6.32
C PHE A 84 -12.47 -11.23 7.48
N ILE A 85 -11.61 -12.06 8.08
CA ILE A 85 -10.71 -11.63 9.16
C ILE A 85 -9.81 -10.49 8.69
N LEU A 86 -9.13 -10.66 7.56
CA LEU A 86 -8.24 -9.64 6.98
C LEU A 86 -8.99 -8.34 6.64
N SER A 87 -10.17 -8.44 6.05
CA SER A 87 -10.99 -7.27 5.72
C SER A 87 -11.44 -6.52 6.97
N THR A 88 -11.81 -7.26 8.02
CA THR A 88 -12.21 -6.70 9.32
C THR A 88 -11.04 -5.99 10.00
N ILE A 89 -9.86 -6.61 10.01
CA ILE A 89 -8.63 -5.99 10.52
C ILE A 89 -8.34 -4.68 9.77
N GLY A 90 -8.39 -4.70 8.44
CA GLY A 90 -8.16 -3.49 7.64
C GLY A 90 -9.16 -2.35 7.92
N ILE A 91 -10.44 -2.68 8.15
CA ILE A 91 -11.45 -1.67 8.52
C ILE A 91 -11.14 -1.09 9.91
N ILE A 92 -10.80 -1.93 10.89
CA ILE A 92 -10.41 -1.51 12.24
C ILE A 92 -9.18 -0.61 12.18
N GLU A 93 -8.20 -0.97 11.36
CA GLU A 93 -6.97 -0.22 11.13
C GLU A 93 -7.23 1.19 10.60
N ILE A 94 -8.02 1.31 9.53
CA ILE A 94 -8.44 2.62 9.00
C ILE A 94 -9.14 3.43 10.07
N TYR A 95 -10.05 2.81 10.83
CA TYR A 95 -10.77 3.49 11.91
C TYR A 95 -9.82 4.03 12.98
N ILE A 96 -8.88 3.20 13.45
CA ILE A 96 -7.83 3.61 14.40
C ILE A 96 -7.03 4.77 13.81
N PHE A 97 -6.67 4.70 12.53
CA PHE A 97 -5.89 5.74 11.87
C PHE A 97 -6.61 7.09 11.81
N PHE A 98 -7.92 7.09 11.50
CA PHE A 98 -8.74 8.31 11.57
C PHE A 98 -8.86 8.87 12.99
N LYS A 99 -9.00 7.98 13.99
CA LYS A 99 -9.02 8.39 15.41
C LYS A 99 -7.70 9.02 15.84
N LEU A 100 -6.57 8.43 15.45
CA LEU A 100 -5.24 8.98 15.70
C LEU A 100 -5.07 10.34 15.03
N LEU A 101 -5.51 10.49 13.78
CA LEU A 101 -5.46 11.78 13.10
C LEU A 101 -6.26 12.85 13.87
N LYS A 102 -7.48 12.52 14.31
CA LYS A 102 -8.32 13.44 15.08
C LYS A 102 -7.67 13.80 16.43
N TYR A 103 -7.13 12.80 17.12
CA TYR A 103 -6.42 12.99 18.39
C TYR A 103 -5.19 13.89 18.21
N ASN A 104 -4.34 13.59 17.23
CA ASN A 104 -3.12 14.35 16.98
C ASN A 104 -3.42 15.80 16.60
N ASN A 105 -4.44 16.04 15.78
CA ASN A 105 -4.89 17.41 15.47
C ASN A 105 -5.35 18.14 16.74
N LYS A 106 -6.17 17.50 17.58
CA LYS A 106 -6.65 18.12 18.84
C LYS A 106 -5.48 18.53 19.73
N VAL A 107 -4.56 17.61 20.02
CA VAL A 107 -3.38 17.87 20.86
C VAL A 107 -2.49 18.96 20.24
N TYR A 108 -2.38 19.00 18.91
CA TYR A 108 -1.60 20.02 18.21
C TYR A 108 -2.17 21.42 18.40
N PHE A 109 -3.49 21.58 18.27
CA PHE A 109 -4.14 22.87 18.47
C PHE A 109 -4.08 23.33 19.93
N GLU A 110 -4.33 22.44 20.89
CA GLU A 110 -4.21 22.74 22.32
C GLU A 110 -2.79 23.23 22.67
N ARG A 111 -1.76 22.53 22.18
CA ARG A 111 -0.36 22.91 22.41
C ARG A 111 0.04 24.19 21.66
N LYS A 112 -0.57 24.49 20.52
CA LYS A 112 -0.29 25.73 19.77
C LYS A 112 -0.76 26.96 20.54
N SER A 113 -1.91 26.87 21.22
CA SER A 113 -2.49 27.95 22.02
C SER A 113 -1.69 28.23 23.30
N SER A 114 -1.03 27.23 23.89
CA SER A 114 -0.17 27.38 25.07
C SER A 114 1.26 27.83 24.69
N ALA A 115 1.45 29.11 24.37
CA ALA A 115 2.62 29.66 23.68
C ALA A 115 3.98 29.72 24.46
N LEU A 116 4.09 29.21 25.69
CA LEU A 116 5.11 29.68 26.64
C LEU A 116 6.41 28.87 26.86
N ASP A 117 6.74 27.77 26.14
CA ASP A 117 8.04 27.05 26.38
C ASP A 117 8.73 26.52 25.11
N GLU A 118 10.06 26.65 25.06
CA GLU A 118 10.92 26.10 23.99
C GLU A 118 10.93 24.57 23.93
N GLN A 119 10.81 23.87 25.08
CA GLN A 119 10.63 22.40 25.10
C GLN A 119 9.34 21.96 24.36
N LYS A 120 8.40 22.87 24.06
CA LYS A 120 7.22 22.58 23.23
C LYS A 120 7.51 22.60 21.73
N LEU A 121 8.63 23.15 21.24
CA LEU A 121 8.93 23.24 19.80
C LEU A 121 9.17 21.86 19.17
N THR A 122 10.03 21.03 19.75
CA THR A 122 10.32 19.67 19.26
C THR A 122 9.06 18.82 19.25
N GLY A 123 8.27 18.85 20.34
CA GLY A 123 7.02 18.10 20.41
C GLY A 123 5.96 18.58 19.41
N ARG A 124 5.88 19.88 19.12
CA ARG A 124 5.00 20.43 18.07
C ARG A 124 5.45 19.99 16.68
N TYR A 125 6.76 19.96 16.42
CA TYR A 125 7.32 19.48 15.16
C TYR A 125 6.98 18.01 14.92
N GLN A 126 7.27 17.14 15.90
CA GLN A 126 6.96 15.72 15.82
C GLN A 126 5.47 15.46 15.62
N LEU A 127 4.60 16.21 16.30
CA LEU A 127 3.16 16.06 16.14
C LEU A 127 2.67 16.54 14.77
N SER A 128 3.22 17.65 14.26
CA SER A 128 2.95 18.13 12.90
C SER A 128 3.39 17.12 11.85
N GLU A 129 4.55 16.50 12.05
CA GLU A 129 5.09 15.44 11.20
C GLU A 129 4.20 14.19 11.22
N ASN A 130 3.74 13.77 12.40
CA ASN A 130 2.79 12.67 12.55
C ASN A 130 1.47 12.96 11.84
N ILE A 131 0.88 14.15 12.02
CA ILE A 131 -0.35 14.54 11.30
C ILE A 131 -0.13 14.50 9.79
N ARG A 132 1.00 15.02 9.32
CA ARG A 132 1.35 15.05 7.89
C ARG A 132 1.48 13.65 7.32
N THR A 133 2.28 12.79 7.96
CA THR A 133 2.50 11.40 7.53
C THR A 133 1.21 10.57 7.57
N THR A 134 0.40 10.72 8.62
CA THR A 134 -0.93 10.09 8.69
C THR A 134 -1.82 10.53 7.52
N LYS A 135 -1.90 11.82 7.20
CA LYS A 135 -2.68 12.29 6.03
C LYS A 135 -2.20 11.71 4.70
N GLN A 136 -0.90 11.45 4.57
CA GLN A 136 -0.31 10.84 3.37
C GLN A 136 -0.63 9.36 3.24
N LEU A 137 -0.70 8.64 4.37
CA LEU A 137 -0.94 7.20 4.40
C LEU A 137 -2.43 6.83 4.27
N ILE A 138 -3.37 7.73 4.63
CA ILE A 138 -4.82 7.47 4.55
C ILE A 138 -5.26 6.97 3.17
N PRO A 139 -4.95 7.66 2.04
CA PRO A 139 -5.37 7.19 0.72
C PRO A 139 -4.86 5.78 0.41
N THR A 140 -3.62 5.50 0.77
CA THR A 140 -2.97 4.21 0.57
C THR A 140 -3.65 3.11 1.39
N LEU A 141 -3.97 3.36 2.66
CA LEU A 141 -4.71 2.43 3.52
C LEU A 141 -6.15 2.21 3.02
N CYS A 142 -6.85 3.26 2.60
CA CYS A 142 -8.19 3.13 2.00
C CYS A 142 -8.17 2.23 0.77
N LEU A 143 -7.23 2.44 -0.14
CA LEU A 143 -7.08 1.59 -1.33
C LEU A 143 -6.74 0.14 -0.95
N HIS A 144 -5.89 -0.06 0.07
CA HIS A 144 -5.56 -1.39 0.57
C HIS A 144 -6.80 -2.14 1.11
N VAL A 145 -7.67 -1.46 1.88
CA VAL A 145 -8.92 -2.06 2.34
C VAL A 145 -9.87 -2.36 1.18
N CYS A 146 -9.95 -1.48 0.18
CA CYS A 146 -10.72 -1.77 -1.04
C CYS A 146 -10.21 -3.04 -1.75
N VAL A 147 -8.89 -3.24 -1.84
CA VAL A 147 -8.29 -4.46 -2.39
C VAL A 147 -8.74 -5.70 -1.61
N ASN A 148 -8.71 -5.63 -0.27
CA ASN A 148 -9.13 -6.76 0.57
C ASN A 148 -10.64 -7.05 0.45
N ILE A 149 -11.48 -6.03 0.37
CA ILE A 149 -12.93 -6.22 0.19
C ILE A 149 -13.23 -6.87 -1.18
N ILE A 150 -12.60 -6.39 -2.25
CA ILE A 150 -12.79 -6.96 -3.60
C ILE A 150 -12.27 -8.40 -3.66
N GLY A 151 -11.12 -8.67 -3.05
CA GLY A 151 -10.61 -10.02 -2.87
C GLY A 151 -11.62 -10.92 -2.15
N GLY A 152 -12.23 -10.42 -1.07
CA GLY A 152 -13.34 -11.08 -0.36
C GLY A 152 -14.50 -11.45 -1.25
N ILE A 153 -15.05 -10.48 -1.96
CA ILE A 153 -16.19 -10.70 -2.86
C ILE A 153 -15.85 -11.76 -3.91
N SER A 154 -14.64 -11.73 -4.47
CA SER A 154 -14.21 -12.68 -5.51
C SER A 154 -14.17 -14.14 -5.03
N VAL A 155 -13.96 -14.39 -3.73
CA VAL A 155 -13.94 -15.73 -3.13
C VAL A 155 -15.31 -16.14 -2.58
N VAL A 156 -16.06 -15.19 -2.00
CA VAL A 156 -17.39 -15.42 -1.41
C VAL A 156 -18.41 -15.83 -2.46
N LEU A 157 -18.40 -15.21 -3.64
CA LEU A 157 -19.36 -15.48 -4.71
C LEU A 157 -19.33 -16.96 -5.18
N PRO A 158 -18.16 -17.55 -5.53
CA PRO A 158 -18.07 -18.98 -5.81
C PRO A 158 -18.40 -19.87 -4.60
N TYR A 159 -18.00 -19.49 -3.39
CA TYR A 159 -18.20 -20.32 -2.19
C TYR A 159 -19.68 -20.61 -1.92
N PHE A 160 -20.53 -19.58 -1.98
CA PHE A 160 -21.96 -19.71 -1.73
C PHE A 160 -22.74 -20.17 -2.97
N ASN A 161 -22.06 -20.63 -4.02
CA ASN A 161 -22.67 -21.01 -5.29
C ASN A 161 -23.58 -19.90 -5.88
N LEU A 162 -23.30 -18.63 -5.59
CA LEU A 162 -24.02 -17.50 -6.18
C LEU A 162 -23.67 -17.35 -7.67
N VAL A 163 -22.54 -17.93 -8.07
CA VAL A 163 -22.09 -18.05 -9.46
C VAL A 163 -21.71 -19.50 -9.71
N THR A 164 -22.57 -20.23 -10.43
CA THR A 164 -22.40 -21.67 -10.68
C THR A 164 -21.84 -21.99 -12.06
N SER A 165 -21.93 -21.05 -13.01
CA SER A 165 -21.43 -21.29 -14.37
C SER A 165 -19.90 -21.34 -14.36
N PRO A 166 -19.26 -22.29 -15.08
CA PRO A 166 -17.80 -22.37 -15.16
C PRO A 166 -17.16 -21.06 -15.63
N PHE A 167 -17.81 -20.41 -16.61
CA PHE A 167 -17.42 -19.07 -17.06
C PHE A 167 -17.56 -18.01 -15.97
N GLY A 168 -18.64 -18.04 -15.19
CA GLY A 168 -18.85 -17.10 -14.09
C GLY A 168 -17.81 -17.26 -12.98
N ILE A 169 -17.44 -18.49 -12.62
CA ILE A 169 -16.37 -18.75 -11.65
C ILE A 169 -15.03 -18.22 -12.18
N LEU A 170 -14.71 -18.51 -13.45
CA LEU A 170 -13.51 -17.99 -14.09
C LEU A 170 -13.49 -16.46 -14.14
N PHE A 171 -14.64 -15.83 -14.40
CA PHE A 171 -14.81 -14.38 -14.41
C PHE A 171 -14.63 -13.77 -13.00
N CYS A 172 -15.23 -14.36 -11.97
CA CYS A 172 -15.04 -13.92 -10.58
C CYS A 172 -13.58 -14.06 -10.13
N VAL A 173 -12.98 -15.22 -10.36
CA VAL A 173 -11.61 -15.50 -9.92
C VAL A 173 -10.59 -14.69 -10.73
N ASN A 174 -10.74 -14.56 -12.05
CA ASN A 174 -9.72 -13.89 -12.86
C ASN A 174 -10.01 -12.41 -13.08
N PHE A 175 -11.22 -12.05 -13.49
CA PHE A 175 -11.53 -10.67 -13.87
C PHE A 175 -11.84 -9.81 -12.65
N LEU A 176 -12.71 -10.29 -11.76
CA LEU A 176 -13.13 -9.52 -10.58
C LEU A 176 -12.02 -9.41 -9.53
N SER A 177 -11.11 -10.40 -9.44
CA SER A 177 -9.96 -10.32 -8.55
C SER A 177 -8.77 -9.60 -9.21
N PHE A 178 -8.17 -10.13 -10.28
CA PHE A 178 -6.86 -9.64 -10.74
C PHE A 178 -6.91 -8.24 -11.33
N VAL A 179 -7.93 -7.89 -12.13
CA VAL A 179 -7.97 -6.58 -12.79
C VAL A 179 -8.13 -5.44 -11.77
N PRO A 180 -9.14 -5.45 -10.86
CA PRO A 180 -9.25 -4.44 -9.82
C PRO A 180 -8.08 -4.44 -8.85
N ILE A 181 -7.58 -5.62 -8.43
CA ILE A 181 -6.45 -5.70 -7.50
C ILE A 181 -5.20 -5.08 -8.13
N THR A 182 -4.91 -5.38 -9.40
CA THR A 182 -3.75 -4.82 -10.11
C THR A 182 -3.89 -3.31 -10.25
N TYR A 183 -5.07 -2.84 -10.67
CA TYR A 183 -5.34 -1.41 -10.80
C TYR A 183 -5.22 -0.67 -9.46
N LEU A 184 -5.81 -1.20 -8.39
CA LEU A 184 -5.73 -0.62 -7.05
C LEU A 184 -4.30 -0.68 -6.49
N THR A 185 -3.54 -1.74 -6.76
CA THR A 185 -2.12 -1.83 -6.34
C THR A 185 -1.29 -0.75 -7.04
N PHE A 186 -1.53 -0.50 -8.33
CA PHE A 186 -0.93 0.64 -9.02
C PHE A 186 -1.36 1.98 -8.40
N LEU A 187 -2.64 2.14 -8.04
CA LEU A 187 -3.12 3.35 -7.36
C LEU A 187 -2.51 3.54 -5.97
N ILE A 188 -2.19 2.46 -5.24
CA ILE A 188 -1.48 2.50 -3.96
C ILE A 188 -0.11 3.14 -4.17
N GLU A 189 0.69 2.64 -5.12
CA GLU A 189 2.00 3.21 -5.46
C GLU A 189 1.89 4.67 -5.93
N LEU A 190 0.93 4.94 -6.82
CA LEU A 190 0.68 6.28 -7.31
C LEU A 190 0.27 7.24 -6.18
N SER A 191 -0.57 6.79 -5.25
CA SER A 191 -0.97 7.58 -4.08
C SER A 191 0.24 7.94 -3.21
N MET A 192 1.13 6.97 -2.94
CA MET A 192 2.36 7.25 -2.20
C MET A 192 3.20 8.33 -2.89
N ILE A 193 3.35 8.25 -4.21
CA ILE A 193 4.08 9.26 -5.00
C ILE A 193 3.39 10.64 -4.96
N LEU A 194 2.07 10.69 -5.13
CA LEU A 194 1.30 11.93 -5.26
C LEU A 194 1.12 12.68 -3.94
N TYR A 195 1.00 11.96 -2.82
CA TYR A 195 0.78 12.53 -1.50
C TYR A 195 2.09 12.79 -0.74
N HIS A 196 3.17 12.06 -1.03
CA HIS A 196 4.46 12.32 -0.40
C HIS A 196 5.19 13.52 -1.06
N PRO A 197 5.57 14.57 -0.31
CA PRO A 197 6.05 15.84 -0.88
C PRO A 197 7.36 15.71 -1.65
N PHE A 198 8.30 14.89 -1.16
CA PHE A 198 9.59 14.68 -1.82
C PHE A 198 9.42 13.88 -3.12
N LEU A 199 8.80 12.70 -3.05
CA LEU A 199 8.46 11.88 -4.22
C LEU A 199 7.66 12.65 -5.26
N LYS A 200 6.65 13.43 -4.86
CA LYS A 200 5.89 14.28 -5.79
C LYS A 200 6.79 15.29 -6.53
N ARG A 201 7.72 15.92 -5.81
CA ARG A 201 8.66 16.89 -6.39
C ARG A 201 9.59 16.21 -7.39
N ASP A 202 10.12 15.04 -7.04
CA ASP A 202 11.07 14.31 -7.87
C ASP A 202 10.38 13.67 -9.08
N PHE A 203 9.15 13.17 -8.91
CA PHE A 203 8.29 12.72 -10.00
C PHE A 203 7.95 13.85 -10.99
N LYS A 204 7.65 15.05 -10.50
CA LYS A 204 7.46 16.24 -11.37
C LYS A 204 8.72 16.57 -12.17
N LYS A 205 9.91 16.50 -11.55
CA LYS A 205 11.20 16.69 -12.25
C LYS A 205 11.40 15.62 -13.31
N PHE A 206 11.12 14.35 -12.98
CA PHE A 206 11.23 13.23 -13.90
C PHE A 206 10.32 13.39 -15.13
N ILE A 207 9.03 13.71 -14.93
CA ILE A 207 8.09 13.99 -16.03
C ILE A 207 8.59 15.16 -16.89
N LYS A 208 9.04 16.25 -16.26
CA LYS A 208 9.58 17.41 -16.98
C LYS A 208 10.77 17.01 -17.86
N ASN A 209 11.69 16.19 -17.35
CA ASN A 209 12.84 15.71 -18.12
C ASN A 209 12.42 14.83 -19.30
N ILE A 210 11.44 13.94 -19.13
CA ILE A 210 10.89 13.12 -20.24
C ILE A 210 10.28 13.99 -21.33
N LEU A 211 9.47 14.98 -20.96
CA LEU A 211 8.81 15.88 -21.91
C LEU A 211 9.82 16.75 -22.67
N ILE A 212 10.84 17.28 -21.98
CA ILE A 212 11.92 18.03 -22.62
C ILE A 212 12.72 17.14 -23.59
N CYS A 213 13.06 15.91 -23.19
CA CYS A 213 13.73 14.95 -24.07
C CYS A 213 12.90 14.65 -25.32
N LYS A 214 11.58 14.50 -25.20
CA LYS A 214 10.67 14.29 -26.32
C LYS A 214 10.69 15.48 -27.30
N ASN A 215 10.61 16.70 -26.78
CA ASN A 215 10.67 17.92 -27.61
C ASN A 215 12.03 18.09 -28.31
N SER A 216 13.13 17.79 -27.62
CA SER A 216 14.47 17.89 -28.21
C SER A 216 14.70 16.90 -29.37
N LYS A 217 14.15 15.68 -29.28
CA LYS A 217 14.22 14.68 -30.37
C LYS A 217 13.37 15.11 -31.57
N ILE A 218 12.16 15.64 -31.34
CA ILE A 218 11.29 16.14 -32.42
C ILE A 218 11.96 17.30 -33.17
N ILE A 219 12.58 18.25 -32.45
CA ILE A 219 13.29 19.38 -33.07
C ILE A 219 14.47 18.90 -33.92
N LYS A 220 15.24 17.91 -33.45
CA LYS A 220 16.35 17.32 -34.24
C LYS A 220 15.87 16.61 -35.50
N LEU A 221 14.76 15.86 -35.43
CA LEU A 221 14.18 15.21 -36.61
C LEU A 221 13.68 16.23 -37.64
N HIS A 222 13.03 17.29 -37.20
CA HIS A 222 12.55 18.35 -38.09
C HIS A 222 13.70 19.08 -38.80
N ARG A 223 14.83 19.32 -38.11
CA ARG A 223 16.04 19.91 -38.74
C ARG A 223 16.66 18.98 -39.78
N LYS A 224 16.75 17.68 -39.49
CA LYS A 224 17.29 16.69 -40.44
C LYS A 224 16.43 16.57 -41.70
N SER A 225 15.10 16.61 -41.57
CA SER A 225 14.17 16.61 -42.71
C SER A 225 14.33 17.85 -43.61
N LYS A 226 14.51 19.05 -43.02
CA LYS A 226 14.76 20.28 -43.81
C LYS A 226 16.08 20.20 -44.60
N ASN A 227 17.15 19.72 -43.98
CA ASN A 227 18.46 19.61 -44.63
C ASN A 227 18.52 18.55 -45.76
N LEU A 228 17.62 17.57 -45.74
CA LEU A 228 17.49 16.57 -46.82
C LEU A 228 16.81 17.18 -48.05
N LYS A 229 15.79 18.04 -47.87
CA LYS A 229 15.12 18.72 -48.99
C LYS A 229 16.04 19.72 -49.71
N THR A 230 16.92 20.41 -48.98
CA THR A 230 17.86 21.38 -49.57
C THR A 230 19.04 20.75 -50.31
N LYS A 231 19.17 19.41 -50.35
CA LYS A 231 20.25 18.71 -51.07
C LYS A 231 19.80 18.04 -52.38
N THR A 232 18.51 18.10 -52.70
CA THR A 232 17.91 17.47 -53.89
C THR A 232 17.52 18.48 -54.98
N ASP A 233 17.81 19.77 -54.75
CA ASP A 233 17.70 20.85 -55.73
C ASP A 233 19.12 21.31 -56.11
#